data_AF-A0A1Q5H2F8-F1
#
_entry.id   AF-A0A1Q5H2F8-F1
#
_cell.length_a   1.000
_cell.length_b   1.000
_cell.length_c   1.000
_cell.angle_alpha   90.00
_cell.angle_beta   90.00
_cell.angle_gamma   90.00
#
_symmetry.space_group_name_H-M   'P 1'
#
loop_
_entity.id
_entity.type
_entity.pdbx_description
1 polymer ?
#
loop_
_entity_poly.entity_id
_entity_poly.type
_entity_poly.pdbx_seq_one_letter_code
_entity_poly.pdbx_strand_id
1 'polypeptide(L)'
;MRPDLTQLRDMIDGAPESARGRAVAAPEALIRRAEARVGPLPPSYRWWLARFGHGRAGRAEIASVPPGDCADDVYESITADWRLDGARLCFAVEPDCGDSYCFALDRNGEAGDGECPVVCRDGTDGEEYPVAESFAGFLTVQEALARGLRDGPNPAVARLWRSTPGVLLDNGVQIYGPHSLTERNETFEVGQYAPHWVLIGDDSGGHGLFMRRHGRDRTRVFRLDLGAIDEHIETNGDLMTDDLLGWLRAGGPSA
;
A
#
# COMPACT_ATOMS: atom_id res chain seq x y z
N MET A 1 5.12 -9.21 1.84
CA MET A 1 5.55 -8.95 0.46
C MET A 1 6.39 -7.69 0.47
N ARG A 2 7.58 -7.71 -0.15
CA ARG A 2 8.42 -6.50 -0.25
C ARG A 2 7.67 -5.42 -1.03
N PRO A 3 7.63 -4.17 -0.55
CA PRO A 3 7.02 -3.06 -1.29
C PRO A 3 7.65 -2.84 -2.66
N ASP A 4 6.81 -2.72 -3.69
CA ASP A 4 7.22 -2.26 -5.02
C ASP A 4 7.22 -0.72 -5.04
N LEU A 5 8.41 -0.14 -4.92
CA LEU A 5 8.57 1.32 -4.86
C LEU A 5 8.29 2.01 -6.21
N THR A 6 8.34 1.28 -7.32
CA THR A 6 7.98 1.82 -8.63
C THR A 6 6.47 2.02 -8.69
N GLN A 7 5.71 0.99 -8.32
CA GLN A 7 4.25 1.13 -8.24
C GLN A 7 3.80 2.09 -7.14
N LEU A 8 4.55 2.19 -6.03
CA LEU A 8 4.28 3.19 -5.00
C LEU A 8 4.43 4.60 -5.54
N ARG A 9 5.51 4.86 -6.29
CA ARG A 9 5.70 6.14 -6.97
C ARG A 9 4.57 6.42 -7.93
N ASP A 10 4.24 5.48 -8.81
CA ASP A 10 3.22 5.69 -9.84
C ASP A 10 1.83 5.95 -9.21
N MET A 11 1.53 5.31 -8.08
CA MET A 11 0.35 5.60 -7.28
C MET A 11 0.34 7.03 -6.73
N ILE A 12 1.43 7.47 -6.10
CA ILE A 12 1.55 8.82 -5.53
C ILE A 12 1.51 9.87 -6.64
N ASP A 13 2.22 9.63 -7.73
CA ASP A 13 2.29 10.48 -8.93
C ASP A 13 1.00 10.43 -9.77
N GLY A 14 0.04 9.58 -9.43
CA GLY A 14 -1.34 9.59 -9.95
C GLY A 14 -2.36 10.29 -9.04
N ALA A 15 -2.04 10.53 -7.75
CA ALA A 15 -2.97 11.14 -6.78
C ALA A 15 -3.11 12.66 -6.97
N PRO A 16 -4.26 13.31 -6.68
CA PRO A 16 -4.42 14.76 -6.87
C PRO A 16 -3.38 15.60 -6.10
N GLU A 17 -2.95 16.73 -6.66
CA GLU A 17 -1.89 17.59 -6.06
C GLU A 17 -2.20 18.06 -4.63
N SER A 18 -3.49 18.17 -4.27
CA SER A 18 -3.94 18.50 -2.91
C SER A 18 -3.49 17.48 -1.86
N ALA A 19 -3.20 16.24 -2.27
CA ALA A 19 -2.64 15.20 -1.41
C ALA A 19 -1.09 15.25 -1.33
N ARG A 20 -0.42 15.88 -2.31
CA ARG A 20 1.04 15.81 -2.47
C ARG A 20 1.81 16.85 -1.67
N GLY A 21 1.22 17.99 -1.33
CA GLY A 21 1.96 19.12 -0.77
C GLY A 21 3.10 19.60 -1.70
N ARG A 22 3.83 20.65 -1.33
CA ARG A 22 4.96 21.12 -2.15
C ARG A 22 6.21 20.30 -1.83
N ALA A 23 6.21 19.01 -2.19
CA ALA A 23 7.26 18.04 -1.86
C ALA A 23 8.69 18.59 -2.06
N VAL A 24 9.48 18.57 -0.99
CA VAL A 24 10.93 18.85 -1.03
C VAL A 24 11.63 17.66 -0.40
N ALA A 25 12.31 16.88 -1.24
CA ALA A 25 13.10 15.72 -0.83
C ALA A 25 13.99 16.04 0.38
N ALA A 26 13.94 15.18 1.40
CA ALA A 26 14.80 15.30 2.56
C ALA A 26 16.25 14.88 2.21
N PRO A 27 17.27 15.72 2.52
CA PRO A 27 18.66 15.32 2.43
C PRO A 27 18.97 14.07 3.24
N GLU A 28 19.75 13.16 2.65
CA GLU A 28 20.23 11.90 3.27
C GLU A 28 20.85 12.12 4.66
N ALA A 29 21.58 13.22 4.85
CA ALA A 29 22.20 13.55 6.14
C ALA A 29 21.16 13.80 7.25
N LEU A 30 20.01 14.41 6.92
CA LEU A 30 18.93 14.66 7.88
C LEU A 30 18.19 13.37 8.22
N ILE A 31 17.96 12.50 7.24
CA ILE A 31 17.37 11.17 7.46
C ILE A 31 18.26 10.35 8.41
N ARG A 32 19.57 10.31 8.18
CA ARG A 32 20.51 9.60 9.09
C ARG A 32 20.53 10.19 10.49
N ARG A 33 20.42 11.51 10.62
CA ARG A 33 20.33 12.18 11.94
C ARG A 33 19.07 11.76 12.68
N ALA A 34 17.93 11.68 11.97
CA ALA A 34 16.69 11.19 12.56
C ALA A 34 16.82 9.73 13.02
N GLU A 35 17.40 8.86 12.17
CA GLU A 35 17.62 7.44 12.53
C GLU A 35 18.55 7.26 13.74
N ALA A 36 19.56 8.12 13.90
CA ALA A 36 20.42 8.09 15.07
C ALA A 36 19.67 8.37 16.38
N ARG A 37 18.49 9.01 16.31
CA ARG A 37 17.64 9.34 17.47
C ARG A 37 16.52 8.34 17.68
N VAL A 38 15.80 7.95 16.63
CA VAL A 38 14.59 7.10 16.74
C VAL A 38 14.82 5.64 16.36
N GLY A 39 16.04 5.29 15.96
CA GLY A 39 16.35 3.98 15.39
C GLY A 39 16.17 3.92 13.88
N PRO A 40 16.49 2.78 13.24
CA PRO A 40 16.38 2.63 11.79
C PRO A 40 14.94 2.84 11.32
N LEU A 41 14.76 3.67 10.29
CA LEU A 41 13.44 3.93 9.73
C LEU A 41 13.04 2.83 8.74
N PRO A 42 11.73 2.48 8.64
CA PRO A 42 11.26 1.52 7.66
C PRO A 42 11.66 1.91 6.23
N PRO A 43 12.13 0.97 5.38
CA PRO A 43 12.67 1.29 4.05
C PRO A 43 11.74 2.13 3.17
N SER A 44 10.45 1.81 3.13
CA SER A 44 9.47 2.55 2.33
C SER A 44 9.17 3.96 2.88
N TYR A 45 9.24 4.15 4.21
CA TYR A 45 9.15 5.48 4.82
C TYR A 45 10.43 6.30 4.58
N ARG A 46 11.61 5.68 4.70
CA ARG A 46 12.89 6.29 4.35
C ARG A 46 12.91 6.76 2.90
N TRP A 47 12.45 5.91 1.98
CA TRP A 47 12.31 6.25 0.56
C TRP A 47 11.37 7.43 0.36
N TRP A 48 10.23 7.45 1.06
CA TRP A 48 9.28 8.55 0.99
C TRP A 48 9.88 9.88 1.48
N LEU A 49 10.62 9.88 2.60
CA LEU A 49 11.35 11.06 3.08
C LEU A 49 12.37 11.54 2.03
N ALA A 50 13.18 10.63 1.48
CA ALA A 50 14.20 10.96 0.49
C ALA A 50 13.61 11.49 -0.83
N ARG A 51 12.37 11.11 -1.16
CA ARG A 51 11.73 11.49 -2.42
C ARG A 51 10.81 12.70 -2.30
N PHE A 52 9.97 12.73 -1.27
CA PHE A 52 8.92 13.72 -1.08
C PHE A 52 9.17 14.62 0.13
N GLY A 53 9.80 14.08 1.18
CA GLY A 53 10.18 14.78 2.41
C GLY A 53 9.02 15.09 3.36
N HIS A 54 7.86 15.46 2.83
CA HIS A 54 6.62 15.69 3.55
C HIS A 54 5.41 15.36 2.64
N GLY A 55 4.22 15.30 3.23
CA GLY A 55 2.99 14.96 2.51
C GLY A 55 1.88 14.51 3.45
N ARG A 56 0.77 14.07 2.87
CA ARG A 56 -0.39 13.56 3.61
C ARG A 56 -0.76 12.16 3.14
N ALA A 57 -1.38 11.40 4.03
CA ALA A 57 -2.07 10.16 3.71
C ALA A 57 -3.51 10.27 4.23
N GLY A 58 -4.48 10.35 3.31
CA GLY A 58 -5.83 10.77 3.69
C GLY A 58 -5.81 12.18 4.30
N ARG A 59 -6.31 12.33 5.53
CA ARG A 59 -6.28 13.60 6.28
C ARG A 59 -5.06 13.74 7.18
N ALA A 60 -4.39 12.63 7.50
CA ALA A 60 -3.27 12.62 8.42
C ALA A 60 -2.01 13.20 7.76
N GLU A 61 -1.36 14.14 8.45
CA GLU A 61 -0.10 14.72 8.02
C GLU A 61 1.04 13.78 8.41
N ILE A 62 1.87 13.44 7.43
CA ILE A 62 2.98 12.53 7.65
C ILE A 62 4.17 13.36 8.14
N ALA A 63 4.66 12.98 9.32
CA ALA A 63 5.82 13.58 9.95
C ALA A 63 7.00 13.60 8.97
N SER A 64 7.72 14.72 8.98
CA SER A 64 8.90 14.93 8.13
C SER A 64 10.16 14.95 8.97
N VAL A 65 11.32 15.03 8.31
CA VAL A 65 12.57 15.38 8.99
C VAL A 65 12.77 16.90 8.89
N PRO A 66 13.05 17.59 10.00
CA PRO A 66 13.14 19.04 10.02
C PRO A 66 14.39 19.49 9.27
N PRO A 67 14.36 20.67 8.61
CA PRO A 67 15.56 21.31 8.08
C PRO A 67 16.65 21.45 9.14
N GLY A 68 17.92 21.44 8.72
CA GLY A 68 19.05 21.37 9.65
C GLY A 68 19.23 22.56 10.61
N ASP A 69 18.57 23.68 10.32
CA ASP A 69 18.49 24.90 11.13
C ASP A 69 17.31 24.93 12.11
N CYS A 70 16.35 24.00 11.98
CA CYS A 70 15.27 23.82 12.93
C CYS A 70 15.71 22.94 14.11
N ALA A 71 15.09 23.14 15.27
CA ALA A 71 15.29 22.28 16.41
C ALA A 71 14.73 20.87 16.15
N ASP A 72 15.40 19.84 16.66
CA ASP A 72 15.00 18.44 16.46
C ASP A 72 13.66 18.10 17.17
N ASP A 73 13.16 18.98 18.06
CA ASP A 73 11.96 18.81 18.88
C ASP A 73 10.72 19.52 18.33
N VAL A 74 10.78 20.07 17.11
CA VAL A 74 9.59 20.63 16.45
C VAL A 74 8.49 19.57 16.41
N TYR A 75 7.28 19.92 16.87
CA TYR A 75 6.17 18.99 17.07
C TYR A 75 5.85 18.10 15.85
N GLU A 76 5.99 18.65 14.64
CA GLU A 76 5.75 17.94 13.37
C GLU A 76 6.90 17.04 12.91
N SER A 77 8.07 17.15 13.53
CA SER A 77 9.23 16.33 13.23
C SER A 77 9.00 14.89 13.68
N ILE A 78 9.44 13.91 12.89
CA ILE A 78 9.50 12.50 13.29
C ILE A 78 10.39 12.28 14.54
N THR A 79 11.30 13.20 14.83
CA THR A 79 12.22 13.16 15.99
C THR A 79 11.66 13.79 17.26
N ALA A 80 10.45 14.36 17.21
CA ALA A 80 9.81 14.96 18.38
C ALA A 80 9.65 13.93 19.51
N ASP A 81 9.92 14.34 20.75
CA ASP A 81 10.00 13.44 21.91
C ASP A 81 8.73 12.62 22.15
N TRP A 82 7.56 13.18 21.84
CA TRP A 82 6.27 12.52 22.02
C TRP A 82 5.99 11.42 20.99
N ARG A 83 6.70 11.41 19.85
CA ARG A 83 6.44 10.44 18.77
C ARG A 83 7.05 9.07 19.03
N LEU A 84 8.10 8.99 19.84
CA LEU A 84 8.70 7.72 20.22
C LEU A 84 8.25 7.32 21.63
N ASP A 85 7.30 6.37 21.69
CA ASP A 85 6.79 5.81 22.94
C ASP A 85 7.08 4.30 22.98
N GLY A 86 8.14 3.93 23.72
CA GLY A 86 8.60 2.55 23.80
C GLY A 86 8.93 1.97 22.43
N ALA A 87 8.12 1.03 21.96
CA ALA A 87 8.25 0.38 20.65
C ALA A 87 7.32 0.95 19.57
N ARG A 88 6.78 2.15 19.77
CA ARG A 88 5.92 2.85 18.81
C ARG A 88 6.59 4.13 18.35
N LEU A 89 6.77 4.25 17.03
CA LEU A 89 7.20 5.49 16.40
C LEU A 89 6.02 6.08 15.61
N CYS A 90 5.37 7.08 16.19
CA CYS A 90 4.24 7.80 15.61
C CYS A 90 4.69 8.68 14.45
N PHE A 91 4.23 8.38 13.25
CA PHE A 91 4.59 9.14 12.05
C PHE A 91 3.42 9.97 11.50
N ALA A 92 2.19 9.81 11.99
CA ALA A 92 1.07 10.65 11.55
C ALA A 92 -0.02 10.70 12.63
N VAL A 93 -0.75 11.82 12.69
CA VAL A 93 -1.94 11.99 13.54
C VAL A 93 -3.05 12.61 12.71
N GLU A 94 -4.26 12.08 12.84
CA GLU A 94 -5.44 12.58 12.18
C GLU A 94 -6.09 13.68 13.04
N PRO A 95 -6.23 14.92 12.51
CA PRO A 95 -6.59 16.07 13.33
C PRO A 95 -8.03 16.04 13.85
N ASP A 96 -8.93 15.32 13.19
CA ASP A 96 -10.37 15.33 13.50
C ASP A 96 -10.73 14.36 14.63
N CYS A 97 -10.16 13.16 14.63
CA CYS A 97 -10.43 12.11 15.61
C CYS A 97 -9.31 11.90 16.63
N GLY A 98 -8.10 12.38 16.35
CA GLY A 98 -6.92 12.13 17.18
C GLY A 98 -6.28 10.76 16.95
N ASP A 99 -6.75 10.00 15.95
CA ASP A 99 -6.14 8.72 15.59
C ASP A 99 -4.68 8.91 15.22
N SER A 100 -3.81 8.08 15.79
CA SER A 100 -2.38 8.17 15.56
C SER A 100 -1.84 6.90 14.91
N TYR A 101 -1.06 7.08 13.85
CA TYR A 101 -0.47 6.00 13.08
C TYR A 101 1.00 5.85 13.44
N CYS A 102 1.37 4.64 13.87
CA CYS A 102 2.68 4.35 14.40
C CYS A 102 3.30 3.13 13.72
N PHE A 103 4.63 3.16 13.56
CA PHE A 103 5.40 1.95 13.30
C PHE A 103 5.50 1.12 14.57
N ALA A 104 5.15 -0.15 14.52
CA ALA A 104 5.36 -1.12 15.59
C ALA A 104 6.77 -1.72 15.47
N LEU A 105 7.74 -1.09 16.15
CA LEU A 105 9.18 -1.42 16.05
C LEU A 105 9.56 -2.77 16.68
N ASP A 106 8.69 -3.30 17.54
CA ASP A 106 8.81 -4.61 18.19
C ASP A 106 8.23 -5.76 17.35
N ARG A 107 7.59 -5.45 16.22
CA ARG A 107 6.96 -6.43 15.35
C ARG A 107 7.69 -6.51 14.02
N ASN A 108 7.94 -7.75 13.59
CA ASN A 108 8.35 -8.01 12.22
C ASN A 108 7.09 -8.21 11.38
N GLY A 109 6.86 -7.32 10.40
CA GLY A 109 5.73 -7.45 9.48
C GLY A 109 5.94 -8.52 8.43
N GLU A 110 4.84 -8.94 7.78
CA GLU A 110 4.89 -9.86 6.64
C GLU A 110 5.57 -9.24 5.41
N ALA A 111 5.83 -7.93 5.43
CA ALA A 111 6.54 -7.20 4.39
C ALA A 111 8.02 -7.61 4.28
N GLY A 112 8.66 -8.01 5.38
CA GLY A 112 10.09 -8.37 5.43
C GLY A 112 11.04 -7.17 5.29
N ASP A 113 12.34 -7.45 5.16
CA ASP A 113 13.40 -6.48 4.79
C ASP A 113 13.54 -5.21 5.67
N GLY A 114 13.13 -5.28 6.93
CA GLY A 114 13.21 -4.14 7.86
C GLY A 114 12.02 -3.17 7.78
N GLU A 115 10.97 -3.51 7.03
CA GLU A 115 9.68 -2.84 7.16
C GLU A 115 9.04 -3.13 8.54
N CYS A 116 8.37 -2.11 9.09
CA CYS A 116 7.61 -2.25 10.33
C CYS A 116 6.11 -2.22 10.03
N PRO A 117 5.30 -3.08 10.67
CA PRO A 117 3.86 -2.95 10.65
C PRO A 117 3.41 -1.58 11.12
N VAL A 118 2.34 -1.09 10.52
CA VAL A 118 1.66 0.14 10.92
C VAL A 118 0.44 -0.23 11.74
N VAL A 119 0.36 0.35 12.93
CA VAL A 119 -0.81 0.30 13.81
C VAL A 119 -1.47 1.66 13.86
N CYS A 120 -2.78 1.68 14.04
CA CYS A 120 -3.52 2.86 14.44
C CYS A 120 -3.85 2.72 15.93
N ARG A 121 -3.66 3.81 16.67
CA ARG A 121 -4.19 3.98 18.01
C ARG A 121 -5.35 4.96 17.93
N ASP A 122 -6.53 4.48 18.30
CA ASP A 122 -7.77 5.24 18.29
C ASP A 122 -7.67 6.45 19.23
N GLY A 123 -8.06 7.63 18.75
CA GLY A 123 -7.97 8.87 19.51
C GLY A 123 -9.02 9.01 20.62
N THR A 124 -10.07 8.18 20.61
CA THR A 124 -11.19 8.22 21.56
C THR A 124 -10.97 7.28 22.74
N ASP A 125 -10.65 6.01 22.48
CA ASP A 125 -10.49 4.99 23.52
C ASP A 125 -9.03 4.53 23.73
N GLY A 126 -8.13 4.89 22.82
CA GLY A 126 -6.72 4.53 22.90
C GLY A 126 -6.40 3.09 22.51
N GLU A 127 -7.37 2.33 21.99
CA GLU A 127 -7.18 0.96 21.52
C GLU A 127 -6.29 0.93 20.28
N GLU A 128 -5.46 -0.12 20.18
CA GLU A 128 -4.52 -0.30 19.09
C GLU A 128 -4.98 -1.41 18.15
N TYR A 129 -4.97 -1.14 16.84
CA TYR A 129 -5.28 -2.13 15.83
C TYR A 129 -4.33 -2.06 14.62
N PRO A 130 -4.05 -3.21 13.96
CA PRO A 130 -3.19 -3.25 12.79
C PRO A 130 -3.88 -2.63 11.56
N VAL A 131 -3.12 -1.83 10.80
CA VAL A 131 -3.59 -1.17 9.57
C VAL A 131 -2.87 -1.73 8.34
N ALA A 132 -1.55 -1.85 8.42
CA ALA A 132 -0.72 -2.29 7.31
C ALA A 132 0.54 -3.03 7.80
N GLU A 133 1.19 -3.75 6.90
CA GLU A 133 2.44 -4.49 7.12
C GLU A 133 3.68 -3.66 6.77
N SER A 134 3.50 -2.48 6.16
CA SER A 134 4.57 -1.54 5.78
C SER A 134 4.01 -0.13 5.64
N PHE A 135 4.88 0.89 5.56
CA PHE A 135 4.46 2.26 5.26
C PHE A 135 3.88 2.38 3.84
N ALA A 136 4.47 1.69 2.86
CA ALA A 136 3.91 1.61 1.50
C ALA A 136 2.49 1.03 1.49
N GLY A 137 2.25 -0.01 2.28
CA GLY A 137 0.94 -0.62 2.43
C GLY A 137 -0.06 0.33 3.12
N PHE A 138 0.40 1.09 4.11
CA PHE A 138 -0.43 2.14 4.73
C PHE A 138 -0.88 3.19 3.71
N LEU A 139 0.03 3.74 2.90
CA LEU A 139 -0.32 4.67 1.82
C LEU A 139 -1.31 4.05 0.82
N THR A 140 -1.12 2.77 0.51
CA THR A 140 -2.00 2.04 -0.41
C THR A 140 -3.41 1.91 0.15
N VAL A 141 -3.56 1.55 1.43
CA VAL A 141 -4.86 1.46 2.12
C VAL A 141 -5.55 2.82 2.12
N GLN A 142 -4.82 3.90 2.40
CA GLN A 142 -5.37 5.26 2.39
C GLN A 142 -5.86 5.66 0.99
N GLU A 143 -5.11 5.33 -0.07
CA GLU A 143 -5.55 5.56 -1.46
C GLU A 143 -6.79 4.73 -1.81
N ALA A 144 -6.86 3.47 -1.38
CA ALA A 144 -8.03 2.62 -1.59
C ALA A 144 -9.29 3.20 -0.91
N LEU A 145 -9.15 3.71 0.31
CA LEU A 145 -10.22 4.41 1.03
C LEU A 145 -10.66 5.69 0.29
N ALA A 146 -9.71 6.51 -0.15
CA ALA A 146 -9.98 7.76 -0.88
C ALA A 146 -10.75 7.51 -2.20
N ARG A 147 -10.51 6.37 -2.85
CA ARG A 147 -11.21 5.94 -4.07
C ARG A 147 -12.53 5.21 -3.81
N GLY A 148 -12.92 5.03 -2.56
CA GLY A 148 -14.14 4.30 -2.18
C GLY A 148 -14.04 2.78 -2.36
N LEU A 149 -12.83 2.23 -2.55
CA LEU A 149 -12.60 0.78 -2.68
C LEU A 149 -12.66 0.06 -1.33
N ARG A 150 -12.63 0.81 -0.21
CA ARG A 150 -12.70 0.29 1.17
C ARG A 150 -11.61 -0.75 1.41
N ASP A 151 -11.98 -1.95 1.88
CA ASP A 151 -11.05 -3.04 2.08
C ASP A 151 -10.44 -3.57 0.77
N GLY A 152 -10.96 -3.20 -0.39
CA GLY A 152 -10.51 -3.67 -1.69
C GLY A 152 -11.49 -4.64 -2.35
N PRO A 153 -11.23 -5.03 -3.62
CA PRO A 153 -12.21 -5.76 -4.43
C PRO A 153 -12.33 -7.24 -4.05
N ASN A 154 -11.34 -7.77 -3.34
CA ASN A 154 -11.24 -9.16 -2.91
C ASN A 154 -10.33 -9.22 -1.66
N PRO A 155 -10.61 -10.09 -0.65
CA PRO A 155 -9.80 -10.17 0.58
C PRO A 155 -8.30 -10.46 0.38
N ALA A 156 -7.93 -11.21 -0.66
CA ALA A 156 -6.52 -11.47 -0.96
C ALA A 156 -5.81 -10.21 -1.50
N VAL A 157 -6.50 -9.45 -2.37
CA VAL A 157 -6.03 -8.16 -2.88
C VAL A 157 -5.96 -7.13 -1.75
N ALA A 158 -6.96 -7.10 -0.88
CA ALA A 158 -6.96 -6.29 0.34
C ALA A 158 -5.70 -6.51 1.18
N ARG A 159 -5.37 -7.78 1.43
CA ARG A 159 -4.20 -8.18 2.20
C ARG A 159 -2.90 -7.85 1.47
N LEU A 160 -2.86 -7.95 0.14
CA LEU A 160 -1.73 -7.49 -0.66
C LEU A 160 -1.50 -5.98 -0.48
N TRP A 161 -2.56 -5.18 -0.59
CA TRP A 161 -2.51 -3.72 -0.46
C TRP A 161 -2.07 -3.25 0.92
N ARG A 162 -2.30 -4.04 1.97
CA ARG A 162 -1.71 -3.77 3.30
C ARG A 162 -0.19 -3.94 3.32
N SER A 163 0.43 -4.56 2.32
CA SER A 163 1.89 -4.71 2.23
C SER A 163 2.53 -3.86 1.13
N THR A 164 1.88 -3.73 -0.03
CA THR A 164 2.45 -3.10 -1.23
C THR A 164 1.32 -2.58 -2.13
N PRO A 165 1.51 -1.47 -2.87
CA PRO A 165 0.51 -0.93 -3.79
C PRO A 165 0.08 -1.93 -4.86
N GLY A 166 1.00 -2.76 -5.32
CA GLY A 166 0.76 -3.84 -6.27
C GLY A 166 2.07 -4.60 -6.47
N VAL A 167 2.15 -5.39 -7.53
CA VAL A 167 3.34 -6.21 -7.82
C VAL A 167 3.56 -6.25 -9.32
N LEU A 168 4.79 -6.03 -9.78
CA LEU A 168 5.23 -6.39 -11.11
C LEU A 168 6.26 -7.51 -10.98
N LEU A 169 5.93 -8.68 -11.52
CA LEU A 169 6.83 -9.83 -11.54
C LEU A 169 7.76 -9.75 -12.76
N ASP A 170 8.93 -10.39 -12.67
CA ASP A 170 9.94 -10.40 -13.74
C ASP A 170 9.43 -11.02 -15.06
N ASN A 171 8.40 -11.85 -14.98
CA ASN A 171 7.74 -12.45 -16.15
C ASN A 171 6.70 -11.52 -16.81
N GLY A 172 6.57 -10.27 -16.36
CA GLY A 172 5.65 -9.27 -16.91
C GLY A 172 4.25 -9.28 -16.30
N VAL A 173 3.94 -10.22 -15.40
CA VAL A 173 2.66 -10.22 -14.69
C VAL A 173 2.58 -9.03 -13.74
N GLN A 174 1.53 -8.24 -13.88
CA GLN A 174 1.21 -7.12 -13.02
C GLN A 174 -0.04 -7.42 -12.19
N ILE A 175 0.03 -7.22 -10.86
CA ILE A 175 -1.14 -7.06 -10.00
C ILE A 175 -1.33 -5.58 -9.72
N TYR A 176 -2.54 -5.09 -9.96
CA TYR A 176 -2.86 -3.68 -9.88
C TYR A 176 -2.93 -3.14 -8.46
N GLY A 177 -2.52 -1.89 -8.33
CA GLY A 177 -2.87 -1.09 -7.17
C GLY A 177 -4.20 -0.36 -7.28
N PRO A 178 -4.63 0.29 -6.18
CA PRO A 178 -5.89 1.02 -6.13
C PRO A 178 -6.01 2.08 -7.24
N HIS A 179 -4.87 2.67 -7.65
CA HIS A 179 -4.81 3.72 -8.64
C HIS A 179 -5.17 3.25 -10.06
N SER A 180 -4.87 2.01 -10.42
CA SER A 180 -5.15 1.45 -11.75
C SER A 180 -6.40 0.58 -11.79
N LEU A 181 -6.81 0.00 -10.65
CA LEU A 181 -7.85 -1.03 -10.62
C LEU A 181 -9.17 -0.57 -11.27
N THR A 182 -9.68 0.61 -10.87
CA THR A 182 -10.95 1.14 -11.37
C THR A 182 -10.91 1.38 -12.88
N GLU A 183 -9.92 2.15 -13.34
CA GLU A 183 -9.74 2.48 -14.76
C GLU A 183 -9.62 1.22 -15.62
N ARG A 184 -8.86 0.22 -15.17
CA ARG A 184 -8.69 -1.04 -15.90
C ARG A 184 -10.00 -1.84 -15.97
N ASN A 185 -10.75 -1.95 -14.88
CA ASN A 185 -12.04 -2.64 -14.90
C ASN A 185 -13.08 -1.93 -15.77
N GLU A 186 -13.04 -0.59 -15.85
CA GLU A 186 -13.89 0.21 -16.73
C GLU A 186 -13.50 0.07 -18.20
N THR A 187 -12.19 0.14 -18.51
CA THR A 187 -11.63 0.01 -19.86
C THR A 187 -12.04 -1.31 -20.53
N PHE A 188 -12.03 -2.40 -19.76
CA PHE A 188 -12.43 -3.73 -20.24
C PHE A 188 -13.90 -4.06 -19.95
N GLU A 189 -14.69 -3.07 -19.51
CA GLU A 189 -16.12 -3.19 -19.20
C GLU A 189 -16.45 -4.43 -18.35
N VAL A 190 -15.57 -4.78 -17.41
CA VAL A 190 -15.66 -6.03 -16.62
C VAL A 190 -16.98 -6.09 -15.87
N GLY A 191 -17.46 -4.94 -15.38
CA GLY A 191 -18.76 -4.85 -14.71
C GLY A 191 -19.96 -5.17 -15.61
N GLN A 192 -19.84 -5.01 -16.93
CA GLN A 192 -20.88 -5.35 -17.90
C GLN A 192 -20.80 -6.83 -18.30
N TYR A 193 -19.61 -7.30 -18.68
CA TYR A 193 -19.42 -8.66 -19.19
C TYR A 193 -19.33 -9.73 -18.09
N ALA A 194 -18.82 -9.38 -16.92
CA ALA A 194 -18.53 -10.30 -15.83
C ALA A 194 -18.80 -9.66 -14.44
N PRO A 195 -20.05 -9.33 -14.09
CA PRO A 195 -20.41 -8.50 -12.92
C PRO A 195 -20.02 -9.08 -11.56
N HIS A 196 -19.77 -10.39 -11.48
CA HIS A 196 -19.34 -11.08 -10.25
C HIS A 196 -17.82 -11.21 -10.13
N TRP A 197 -17.09 -10.72 -11.13
CA TRP A 197 -15.64 -10.80 -11.24
C TRP A 197 -15.00 -9.43 -11.16
N VAL A 198 -13.72 -9.43 -10.83
CA VAL A 198 -12.87 -8.24 -10.86
C VAL A 198 -11.58 -8.60 -11.59
N LEU A 199 -11.17 -7.74 -12.50
CA LEU A 199 -9.85 -7.77 -13.11
C LEU A 199 -8.85 -7.18 -12.10
N ILE A 200 -7.92 -7.99 -11.61
CA ILE A 200 -6.97 -7.62 -10.56
C ILE A 200 -5.55 -7.41 -11.09
N GLY A 201 -5.30 -7.74 -12.36
CA GLY A 201 -3.98 -7.69 -12.97
C GLY A 201 -4.02 -8.15 -14.42
N ASP A 202 -2.87 -8.15 -15.08
CA ASP A 202 -2.69 -8.63 -16.45
C ASP A 202 -1.24 -9.11 -16.68
N ASP A 203 -0.99 -9.71 -17.84
CA ASP A 203 0.33 -10.21 -18.25
C ASP A 203 1.03 -9.36 -19.32
N SER A 204 0.49 -8.18 -19.65
CA SER A 204 0.86 -7.32 -20.77
C SER A 204 0.81 -7.98 -22.17
N GLY A 205 0.39 -9.25 -22.24
CA GLY A 205 0.25 -10.07 -23.44
C GLY A 205 -1.21 -10.25 -23.87
N GLY A 206 -2.12 -9.45 -23.35
CA GLY A 206 -3.54 -9.47 -23.68
C GLY A 206 -4.42 -10.34 -22.78
N HIS A 207 -3.86 -10.94 -21.73
CA HIS A 207 -4.65 -11.73 -20.77
C HIS A 207 -4.78 -11.02 -19.43
N GLY A 208 -5.99 -11.06 -18.88
CA GLY A 208 -6.32 -10.52 -17.57
C GLY A 208 -6.30 -11.59 -16.49
N LEU A 209 -6.04 -11.16 -15.26
CA LEU A 209 -6.17 -11.97 -14.05
C LEU A 209 -7.44 -11.59 -13.31
N PHE A 210 -8.30 -12.58 -13.03
CA PHE A 210 -9.63 -12.38 -12.49
C PHE A 210 -9.83 -13.11 -11.16
N MET A 211 -10.52 -12.45 -10.25
CA MET A 211 -11.01 -13.06 -9.00
C MET A 211 -12.49 -12.74 -8.80
N ARG A 212 -13.20 -13.57 -8.05
CA ARG A 212 -14.58 -13.28 -7.65
C ARG A 212 -14.63 -12.13 -6.63
N ARG A 213 -15.59 -11.22 -6.79
CA ARG A 213 -15.88 -10.12 -5.83
C ARG A 213 -16.58 -10.62 -4.57
N HIS A 214 -17.51 -11.56 -4.75
CA HIS A 214 -18.41 -12.06 -3.71
C HIS A 214 -18.51 -13.58 -3.74
N GLY A 215 -19.12 -14.15 -2.70
CA GLY A 215 -19.32 -15.59 -2.57
C GLY A 215 -18.24 -16.29 -1.76
N ARG A 216 -18.32 -17.62 -1.72
CA ARG A 216 -17.44 -18.48 -0.92
C ARG A 216 -16.07 -18.69 -1.57
N ASP A 217 -16.04 -18.85 -2.88
CA ASP A 217 -14.78 -18.98 -3.63
C ASP A 217 -14.27 -17.59 -4.00
N ARG A 218 -13.31 -17.08 -3.21
CA ARG A 218 -12.66 -15.78 -3.43
C ARG A 218 -11.15 -15.88 -3.38
N THR A 219 -10.60 -17.09 -3.45
CA THR A 219 -9.16 -17.32 -3.33
C THR A 219 -8.53 -17.69 -4.67
N ARG A 220 -9.34 -18.21 -5.61
CA ARG A 220 -8.89 -18.57 -6.95
C ARG A 220 -8.68 -17.38 -7.86
N VAL A 221 -7.60 -17.47 -8.64
CA VAL A 221 -7.20 -16.53 -9.68
C VAL A 221 -7.27 -17.24 -11.03
N PHE A 222 -8.01 -16.67 -11.96
CA PHE A 222 -8.15 -17.19 -13.32
C PHE A 222 -7.46 -16.24 -14.30
N ARG A 223 -6.83 -16.79 -15.33
CA ARG A 223 -6.28 -16.03 -16.47
C ARG A 223 -7.19 -16.23 -17.68
N LEU A 224 -7.57 -15.14 -18.34
CA LEU A 224 -8.43 -15.17 -19.52
C LEU A 224 -8.01 -14.08 -20.49
N ASP A 225 -8.16 -14.33 -21.79
CA ASP A 225 -7.99 -13.31 -22.83
C ASP A 225 -8.96 -12.13 -22.58
N LEU A 226 -8.45 -10.90 -22.58
CA LEU A 226 -9.22 -9.69 -22.31
C LEU A 226 -10.28 -9.40 -23.38
N GLY A 227 -10.15 -9.97 -24.58
CA GLY A 227 -11.16 -9.94 -25.64
C GLY A 227 -12.24 -11.02 -25.51
N ALA A 228 -12.10 -11.95 -24.56
CA ALA A 228 -13.03 -13.07 -24.34
C ALA A 228 -13.76 -12.99 -22.99
N ILE A 229 -13.79 -11.82 -22.35
CA ILE A 229 -14.42 -11.63 -21.03
C ILE A 229 -15.91 -11.92 -21.14
N ASP A 230 -16.40 -12.85 -20.31
CA ASP A 230 -17.80 -13.15 -20.09
C ASP A 230 -18.04 -13.63 -18.65
N GLU A 231 -19.26 -14.01 -18.32
CA GLU A 231 -19.61 -14.49 -16.98
C GLU A 231 -18.99 -15.86 -16.62
N HIS A 232 -18.51 -16.60 -17.62
CA HIS A 232 -18.01 -17.98 -17.54
C HIS A 232 -16.48 -18.06 -17.41
N ILE A 233 -15.83 -17.04 -16.83
CA ILE A 233 -14.37 -17.00 -16.60
C ILE A 233 -13.82 -18.29 -15.98
N GLU A 234 -14.56 -18.91 -15.04
CA GLU A 234 -14.13 -20.16 -14.39
C GLU A 234 -14.08 -21.35 -15.35
N THR A 235 -14.91 -21.36 -16.39
CA THR A 235 -14.95 -22.43 -17.41
C THR A 235 -14.01 -22.14 -18.57
N ASN A 236 -13.91 -20.86 -18.97
CA ASN A 236 -13.20 -20.44 -20.17
C ASN A 236 -11.74 -20.02 -19.90
N GLY A 237 -11.41 -19.70 -18.65
CA GLY A 237 -10.09 -19.24 -18.23
C GLY A 237 -9.25 -20.34 -17.58
N ASP A 238 -7.95 -20.12 -17.55
CA ASP A 238 -6.99 -21.00 -16.92
C ASP A 238 -6.89 -20.70 -15.42
N LEU A 239 -7.06 -21.71 -14.56
CA LEU A 239 -6.81 -21.57 -13.12
C LEU A 239 -5.31 -21.41 -12.87
N MET A 240 -4.91 -20.24 -12.39
CA MET A 240 -3.51 -19.92 -12.10
C MET A 240 -3.08 -20.36 -10.69
N THR A 241 -3.94 -20.10 -9.70
CA THR A 241 -3.67 -20.40 -8.29
C THR A 241 -4.96 -20.32 -7.47
N ASP A 242 -4.98 -20.93 -6.29
CA ASP A 242 -5.97 -20.76 -5.24
C ASP A 242 -5.43 -20.00 -4.00
N ASP A 243 -4.18 -19.51 -4.06
CA ASP A 243 -3.54 -18.65 -3.06
C ASP A 243 -2.71 -17.56 -3.77
N LEU A 244 -3.37 -16.43 -4.07
CA LEU A 244 -2.72 -15.26 -4.69
C LEU A 244 -1.43 -14.84 -3.97
N LEU A 245 -1.44 -14.79 -2.63
CA LEU A 245 -0.28 -14.28 -1.89
C LEU A 245 0.86 -15.30 -1.85
N GLY A 246 0.55 -16.59 -1.73
CA GLY A 246 1.53 -17.66 -1.87
C GLY A 246 2.17 -17.66 -3.26
N TRP A 247 1.35 -17.56 -4.30
CA TRP A 247 1.79 -17.50 -5.70
C TRP A 247 2.70 -16.30 -5.99
N LEU A 248 2.34 -15.10 -5.49
CA LEU A 248 3.19 -13.91 -5.64
C LEU A 248 4.52 -14.05 -4.90
N ARG A 249 4.54 -14.63 -3.70
CA ARG A 249 5.79 -14.87 -2.95
C ARG A 249 6.71 -15.88 -3.65
N ALA A 250 6.15 -16.81 -4.43
CA ALA A 250 6.92 -17.76 -5.22
C ALA A 250 7.47 -17.17 -6.54
N GLY A 251 7.11 -15.92 -6.88
CA GLY A 251 7.53 -15.27 -8.12
C GLY A 251 6.62 -15.55 -9.32
N GLY A 252 5.41 -16.05 -9.10
CA GLY A 252 4.47 -16.43 -10.17
C GLY A 252 4.51 -17.93 -10.51
N PRO A 253 4.04 -18.35 -11.70
CA PRO A 253 4.07 -19.76 -12.09
C PRO A 253 5.51 -20.26 -12.13
N SER A 254 5.75 -21.47 -11.64
CA SER A 254 7.02 -22.17 -11.84
C SER A 254 7.31 -22.23 -13.34
N ALA A 255 8.43 -21.68 -13.76
CA ALA A 255 8.92 -21.76 -15.14
C ALA A 255 9.15 -23.21 -15.60
#